data_AF-A0A846WLC7-F1
#
_entry.id   AF-A0A846WLC7-F1
#
_cell.length_a   1.000
_cell.length_b   1.000
_cell.length_c   1.000
_cell.angle_alpha   90.00
_cell.angle_beta   90.00
_cell.angle_gamma   90.00
#
_symmetry.space_group_name_H-M   'P 1'
#
loop_
_entity.id
_entity.type
_entity.pdbx_description
1 polymer ?
#
loop_
_entity_poly.entity_id
_entity_poly.type
_entity_poly.pdbx_seq_one_letter_code
_entity_poly.pdbx_strand_id
1 'polypeptide(L)'
;MVETGSRSIRADRLVFDPQQPRGLEAAALAGVEADRLVVVGNAREIRALAEGEHDLQVAAARVAAETDAVGVIVKDSARGCLVVDRASDRIVRVGAYPTRSVWPIGSGDVFAAGFTHAWEGGATLAEAAAVGSASAAWWCATRVFAVPPKILGGTDPSTIHPAIASELPAADGQFDVYLASPFFSLAERWLVETCRNALSGMGITVFSPFHDVGPGGDEVAGPDLDGLRDSNAVLAVVDGWDPGTIFEVGWARRHELPVVGLITDIDNDGTKMLVGSGVELHQDLSSALYRAAWAAQGAALSPGRVRVQSQ
;
A
#
# COMPACT_ATOMS: atom_id res chain seq x y z
N MET A 1 27.48 -3.70 -5.38
CA MET A 1 28.64 -3.16 -4.64
C MET A 1 28.12 -2.77 -3.27
N VAL A 2 28.42 -3.55 -2.23
CA VAL A 2 28.07 -3.18 -0.85
C VAL A 2 29.28 -2.41 -0.34
N GLU A 3 29.16 -1.08 -0.21
CA GLU A 3 30.22 -0.27 0.39
C GLU A 3 30.31 -0.60 1.89
N THR A 4 31.28 -1.41 2.25
CA THR A 4 31.64 -1.71 3.65
C THR A 4 32.80 -0.79 4.05
N GLY A 5 32.50 0.29 4.76
CA GLY A 5 33.47 1.26 5.26
C GLY A 5 32.78 2.34 6.09
N SER A 6 33.53 3.04 6.96
CA SER A 6 33.04 4.23 7.63
C SER A 6 32.71 5.30 6.60
N ARG A 7 31.46 5.76 6.55
CA ARG A 7 31.02 6.82 5.64
C ARG A 7 31.04 8.15 6.39
N SER A 8 31.55 9.18 5.72
CA SER A 8 31.41 10.57 6.19
C SER A 8 30.70 11.35 5.09
N ILE A 9 29.55 11.93 5.42
CA ILE A 9 28.72 12.69 4.50
C ILE A 9 28.52 14.07 5.11
N ARG A 10 28.74 15.12 4.33
CA ARG A 10 28.44 16.50 4.71
C ARG A 10 27.57 17.15 3.64
N ALA A 11 26.41 17.70 4.02
CA ALA A 11 25.48 18.31 3.07
C ALA A 11 24.59 19.38 3.70
N ASP A 12 24.23 20.43 2.95
CA ASP A 12 23.27 21.44 3.42
C ASP A 12 21.85 20.85 3.58
N ARG A 13 21.49 19.93 2.68
CA ARG A 13 20.25 19.16 2.73
C ARG A 13 20.53 17.70 2.44
N LEU A 14 20.00 16.82 3.27
CA LEU A 14 20.14 15.38 3.10
C LEU A 14 18.79 14.69 3.25
N VAL A 15 18.45 13.87 2.27
CA VAL A 15 17.34 12.91 2.36
C VAL A 15 17.95 11.53 2.59
N PHE A 16 17.62 10.90 3.71
CA PHE A 16 18.16 9.61 4.11
C PHE A 16 17.06 8.54 4.04
N ASP A 17 17.19 7.61 3.08
CA ASP A 17 16.39 6.40 3.02
C ASP A 17 17.22 5.22 3.56
N PRO A 18 16.85 4.62 4.69
CA PRO A 18 17.67 3.61 5.33
C PRO A 18 17.81 2.32 4.50
N GLN A 19 16.85 1.99 3.62
CA GLN A 19 16.89 0.82 2.72
C GLN A 19 17.31 -0.50 3.42
N GLN A 20 16.91 -0.69 4.69
CA GLN A 20 17.28 -1.85 5.50
C GLN A 20 16.03 -2.51 6.10
N PRO A 21 15.60 -3.66 5.55
CA PRO A 21 14.38 -4.32 6.02
C PRO A 21 14.50 -4.97 7.41
N ARG A 22 15.72 -5.15 7.94
CA ARG A 22 16.01 -5.74 9.26
C ARG A 22 17.29 -5.16 9.86
N GLY A 23 17.31 -4.90 11.17
CA GLY A 23 18.53 -4.56 11.91
C GLY A 23 19.04 -3.14 11.70
N LEU A 24 18.13 -2.20 11.48
CA LEU A 24 18.49 -0.79 11.35
C LEU A 24 18.75 -0.21 12.75
N GLU A 25 20.00 0.13 13.02
CA GLU A 25 20.43 0.76 14.27
C GLU A 25 20.62 2.27 14.04
N ALA A 26 20.53 3.07 15.10
CA ALA A 26 20.87 4.51 15.06
C ALA A 26 22.28 4.78 14.47
N ALA A 27 23.18 3.79 14.54
CA ALA A 27 24.47 3.79 13.89
C ALA A 27 24.44 4.01 12.36
N ALA A 28 23.30 3.81 11.69
CA ALA A 28 23.15 4.02 10.25
C ALA A 28 23.37 5.48 9.81
N LEU A 29 23.18 6.43 10.73
CA LEU A 29 23.46 7.86 10.52
C LEU A 29 24.82 8.30 11.08
N ALA A 30 25.64 7.37 11.60
CA ALA A 30 26.97 7.73 12.09
C ALA A 30 27.82 8.31 10.97
N GLY A 31 28.46 9.47 11.23
CA GLY A 31 29.29 10.18 10.25
C GLY A 31 28.51 11.03 9.25
N VAL A 32 27.19 11.19 9.44
CA VAL A 32 26.35 12.09 8.66
C VAL A 32 26.25 13.45 9.36
N GLU A 33 26.73 14.50 8.70
CA GLU A 33 26.56 15.90 9.11
C GLU A 33 25.68 16.62 8.08
N ALA A 34 24.47 17.03 8.45
CA ALA A 34 23.62 17.80 7.56
C ALA A 34 22.88 18.93 8.28
N ASP A 35 22.83 20.11 7.66
CA ASP A 35 22.11 21.26 8.24
C ASP A 35 20.60 21.01 8.26
N ARG A 36 20.08 20.29 7.25
CA ARG A 36 18.70 19.85 7.16
C ARG A 36 18.63 18.38 6.75
N LEU A 37 18.38 17.51 7.73
CA LEU A 37 18.16 16.08 7.51
C LEU A 37 16.67 15.76 7.43
N VAL A 38 16.24 15.03 6.41
CA VAL A 38 14.92 14.36 6.36
C VAL A 38 15.14 12.86 6.25
N VAL A 39 14.49 12.09 7.12
CA VAL A 39 14.48 10.62 7.04
C VAL A 39 13.26 10.16 6.26
N VAL A 40 13.44 9.32 5.24
CA VAL A 40 12.36 8.78 4.41
C VAL A 40 12.39 7.25 4.48
N GLY A 41 11.57 6.66 5.35
CA GLY A 41 11.53 5.21 5.57
C GLY A 41 10.16 4.61 5.31
N ASN A 42 10.07 3.31 5.11
CA ASN A 42 8.77 2.63 5.16
C ASN A 42 8.32 2.42 6.62
N ALA A 43 7.03 2.11 6.82
CA ALA A 43 6.47 1.96 8.16
C ALA A 43 7.19 0.91 9.02
N ARG A 44 7.76 -0.15 8.42
CA ARG A 44 8.52 -1.16 9.16
C ARG A 44 9.88 -0.62 9.60
N GLU A 45 10.59 0.08 8.74
CA GLU A 45 11.89 0.69 9.02
C GLU A 45 11.78 1.75 10.12
N ILE A 46 10.77 2.61 10.05
CA ILE A 46 10.55 3.67 11.05
C ILE A 46 10.20 3.07 12.42
N ARG A 47 9.36 2.04 12.48
CA ARG A 47 9.10 1.31 13.74
C ARG A 47 10.36 0.63 14.27
N ALA A 48 11.21 0.07 13.40
CA ALA A 48 12.45 -0.56 13.82
C ALA A 48 13.44 0.47 14.41
N LEU A 49 13.55 1.67 13.81
CA LEU A 49 14.34 2.77 14.37
C LEU A 49 13.78 3.23 15.72
N ALA A 50 12.47 3.25 15.88
CA ALA A 50 11.80 3.66 17.11
C ALA A 50 11.67 2.53 18.16
N GLU A 51 12.63 1.59 18.19
CA GLU A 51 12.68 0.48 19.16
C GLU A 51 11.43 -0.42 19.17
N GLY A 52 10.74 -0.55 18.03
CA GLY A 52 9.55 -1.38 17.88
C GLY A 52 8.23 -0.72 18.26
N GLU A 53 8.20 0.60 18.45
CA GLU A 53 6.97 1.36 18.70
C GLU A 53 5.87 1.01 17.70
N HIS A 54 4.65 0.74 18.18
CA HIS A 54 3.55 0.26 17.35
C HIS A 54 2.79 1.41 16.69
N ASP A 55 2.60 2.50 17.44
CA ASP A 55 1.95 3.71 16.92
C ASP A 55 2.89 4.40 15.94
N LEU A 56 2.47 4.50 14.68
CA LEU A 56 3.33 5.00 13.61
C LEU A 56 3.65 6.49 13.76
N GLN A 57 2.73 7.29 14.34
CA GLN A 57 2.97 8.72 14.56
C GLN A 57 3.98 8.93 15.68
N VAL A 58 3.83 8.17 16.79
CA VAL A 58 4.78 8.19 17.90
C VAL A 58 6.15 7.70 17.45
N ALA A 59 6.21 6.61 16.67
CA ALA A 59 7.45 6.09 16.11
C ALA A 59 8.16 7.14 15.25
N ALA A 60 7.44 7.77 14.31
CA ALA A 60 8.02 8.78 13.43
C ALA A 60 8.49 10.03 14.20
N ALA A 61 7.73 10.49 15.19
CA ALA A 61 8.12 11.61 16.04
C ALA A 61 9.38 11.30 16.87
N ARG A 62 9.48 10.08 17.40
CA ARG A 62 10.68 9.60 18.12
C ARG A 62 11.90 9.62 17.21
N VAL A 63 11.80 9.04 16.01
CA VAL A 63 12.90 9.07 15.02
C VAL A 63 13.32 10.50 14.69
N ALA A 64 12.37 11.42 14.52
CA ALA A 64 12.68 12.83 14.23
C ALA A 64 13.47 13.50 15.37
N ALA A 65 13.16 13.15 16.63
CA ALA A 65 13.84 13.68 17.81
C ALA A 65 15.24 13.07 17.99
N GLU A 66 15.37 11.75 17.86
CA GLU A 66 16.63 11.03 18.10
C GLU A 66 17.69 11.28 17.01
N THR A 67 17.25 11.54 15.78
CA THR A 67 18.14 11.81 14.63
C THR A 67 18.38 13.30 14.39
N ASP A 68 17.75 14.16 15.19
CA ASP A 68 17.63 15.61 14.97
C ASP A 68 17.17 16.01 13.55
N ALA A 69 16.45 15.12 12.86
CA ALA A 69 15.95 15.37 11.51
C ALA A 69 14.87 16.46 11.53
N VAL A 70 14.91 17.40 10.58
CA VAL A 70 13.89 18.45 10.43
C VAL A 70 12.51 17.88 10.08
N GLY A 71 12.47 16.64 9.59
CA GLY A 71 11.25 15.88 9.41
C GLY A 71 11.47 14.41 9.10
N VAL A 72 10.40 13.64 9.22
CA VAL A 72 10.37 12.20 8.90
C VAL A 72 9.19 11.93 7.99
N ILE A 73 9.45 11.26 6.87
CA ILE A 73 8.42 10.81 5.92
C ILE A 73 8.33 9.29 6.03
N VAL A 74 7.14 8.80 6.38
CA VAL A 74 6.87 7.38 6.48
C VAL A 74 6.04 6.92 5.29
N LYS A 75 6.62 6.11 4.40
CA LYS A 75 5.91 5.41 3.32
C LYS A 75 5.00 4.33 3.95
N ASP A 76 3.69 4.52 3.87
CA ASP A 76 2.64 3.69 4.51
C ASP A 76 1.81 2.91 3.48
N SER A 77 2.47 2.46 2.41
CA SER A 77 1.90 1.60 1.34
C SER A 77 0.56 2.10 0.81
N ALA A 78 -0.51 1.30 0.87
CA ALA A 78 -1.84 1.65 0.35
C ALA A 78 -2.48 2.85 1.05
N ARG A 79 -1.96 3.27 2.22
CA ARG A 79 -2.45 4.42 3.00
C ARG A 79 -1.73 5.73 2.67
N GLY A 80 -0.84 5.71 1.67
CA GLY A 80 -0.05 6.87 1.27
C GLY A 80 1.19 7.04 2.13
N CYS A 81 1.38 8.23 2.72
CA CYS A 81 2.49 8.47 3.63
C CYS A 81 2.13 9.40 4.79
N LEU A 82 2.89 9.26 5.88
CA LEU A 82 2.83 10.12 7.06
C LEU A 82 4.02 11.09 7.03
N VAL A 83 3.76 12.36 7.33
CA VAL A 83 4.76 13.43 7.33
C VAL A 83 4.82 14.02 8.73
N VAL A 84 5.98 13.91 9.38
CA VAL A 84 6.30 14.63 10.61
C VAL A 84 7.15 15.84 10.23
N ASP A 85 6.66 17.03 10.53
CA ASP A 85 7.36 18.29 10.32
C ASP A 85 7.67 18.93 11.67
N ARG A 86 8.96 18.95 12.06
CA ARG A 86 9.39 19.50 13.35
C ARG A 86 9.34 21.02 13.41
N ALA A 87 9.41 21.71 12.27
CA ALA A 87 9.39 23.16 12.25
C ALA A 87 8.00 23.71 12.58
N SER A 88 6.96 22.99 12.14
CA SER A 88 5.56 23.34 12.41
C SER A 88 4.93 22.58 13.58
N ASP A 89 5.63 21.59 14.15
CA ASP A 89 5.13 20.65 15.16
C ASP A 89 3.82 19.96 14.70
N ARG A 90 3.81 19.52 13.44
CA ARG A 90 2.65 18.89 12.80
C ARG A 90 2.96 17.51 12.28
N ILE A 91 1.96 16.64 12.41
CA ILE A 91 1.92 15.33 11.76
C ILE A 91 0.76 15.35 10.77
N VAL A 92 1.03 15.08 9.51
CA VAL A 92 0.05 15.14 8.41
C VAL A 92 0.11 13.86 7.61
N ARG A 93 -1.05 13.36 7.16
CA ARG A 93 -1.12 12.29 6.16
C ARG A 93 -1.29 12.87 4.77
N VAL A 94 -0.57 12.27 3.83
CA VAL A 94 -0.74 12.48 2.39
C VAL A 94 -1.25 11.17 1.80
N GLY A 95 -2.34 11.24 1.04
CA GLY A 95 -3.01 10.08 0.49
C GLY A 95 -2.21 9.37 -0.59
N ALA A 96 -2.60 8.12 -0.84
CA ALA A 96 -2.17 7.38 -2.03
C ALA A 96 -3.04 7.77 -3.23
N TYR A 97 -2.47 7.69 -4.42
CA TYR A 97 -3.21 7.77 -5.68
C TYR A 97 -3.47 6.33 -6.18
N PRO A 98 -4.70 5.80 -6.10
CA PRO A 98 -4.96 4.43 -6.50
C PRO A 98 -4.69 4.23 -7.98
N THR A 99 -3.95 3.18 -8.32
CA THR A 99 -3.69 2.82 -9.72
C THR A 99 -4.48 1.56 -10.08
N ARG A 100 -4.84 1.38 -11.35
CA ARG A 100 -5.57 0.17 -11.80
C ARG A 100 -4.68 -1.07 -11.82
N SER A 101 -3.38 -0.91 -12.02
CA SER A 101 -2.37 -1.97 -11.89
C SER A 101 -1.21 -1.43 -11.06
N VAL A 102 -0.60 -2.28 -10.25
CA VAL A 102 0.44 -1.89 -9.29
C VAL A 102 1.71 -2.68 -9.54
N TRP A 103 2.76 -1.98 -9.95
CA TRP A 103 4.13 -2.49 -9.91
C TRP A 103 4.89 -1.87 -8.74
N PRO A 104 4.97 -2.56 -7.58
CA PRO A 104 5.48 -1.95 -6.35
C PRO A 104 7.02 -1.92 -6.29
N ILE A 105 7.71 -2.71 -7.10
CA ILE A 105 9.18 -2.78 -7.08
C ILE A 105 9.75 -1.45 -7.56
N GLY A 106 10.56 -0.79 -6.74
CA GLY A 106 11.17 0.51 -7.03
C GLY A 106 10.26 1.72 -6.77
N SER A 107 9.01 1.52 -6.31
CA SER A 107 8.10 2.64 -6.02
C SER A 107 8.63 3.55 -4.90
N GLY A 108 9.30 2.97 -3.90
CA GLY A 108 9.95 3.72 -2.82
C GLY A 108 11.10 4.61 -3.30
N ASP A 109 11.86 4.14 -4.30
CA ASP A 109 12.98 4.91 -4.87
C ASP A 109 12.44 6.08 -5.70
N VAL A 110 11.40 5.85 -6.50
CA VAL A 110 10.71 6.90 -7.27
C VAL A 110 10.02 7.91 -6.34
N PHE A 111 9.43 7.44 -5.24
CA PHE A 111 8.90 8.30 -4.18
C PHE A 111 10.00 9.22 -3.63
N ALA A 112 11.13 8.65 -3.18
CA ALA A 112 12.22 9.39 -2.58
C ALA A 112 12.84 10.40 -3.56
N ALA A 113 12.97 10.04 -4.83
CA ALA A 113 13.46 10.94 -5.87
C ALA A 113 12.49 12.11 -6.12
N GLY A 114 11.19 11.85 -6.28
CA GLY A 114 10.17 12.89 -6.47
C GLY A 114 10.07 13.82 -5.26
N PHE A 115 10.08 13.25 -4.06
CA PHE A 115 10.13 14.00 -2.80
C PHE A 115 11.35 14.93 -2.75
N THR A 116 12.54 14.38 -3.00
CA THR A 116 13.80 15.13 -2.92
C THR A 116 13.81 16.29 -3.91
N HIS A 117 13.34 16.06 -5.14
CA HIS A 117 13.23 17.09 -6.17
C HIS A 117 12.33 18.26 -5.74
N ALA A 118 11.13 17.96 -5.24
CA ALA A 118 10.19 19.00 -4.81
C ALA A 118 10.71 19.76 -3.57
N TRP A 119 11.28 19.04 -2.60
CA TRP A 119 11.82 19.66 -1.39
C TRP A 119 13.04 20.54 -1.68
N GLU A 120 13.94 20.12 -2.57
CA GLU A 120 15.04 20.95 -3.07
C GLU A 120 14.49 22.23 -3.72
N GLY A 121 13.45 22.10 -4.55
CA GLY A 121 12.73 23.18 -5.21
C GLY A 121 11.97 24.14 -4.28
N GLY A 122 12.00 23.91 -2.97
CA GLY A 122 11.44 24.82 -1.95
C GLY A 122 10.05 24.45 -1.44
N ALA A 123 9.50 23.31 -1.85
CA ALA A 123 8.24 22.80 -1.30
C ALA A 123 8.35 22.51 0.20
N THR A 124 7.23 22.61 0.91
CA THR A 124 7.11 22.10 2.29
C THR A 124 7.26 20.57 2.30
N LEU A 125 7.48 19.97 3.48
CA LEU A 125 7.60 18.51 3.58
C LEU A 125 6.33 17.79 3.12
N ALA A 126 5.15 18.34 3.42
CA ALA A 126 3.87 17.77 2.99
C ALA A 126 3.67 17.86 1.47
N GLU A 127 3.97 19.02 0.87
CA GLU A 127 3.90 19.19 -0.59
C GLU A 127 4.90 18.30 -1.32
N ALA A 128 6.13 18.20 -0.81
CA ALA A 128 7.14 17.29 -1.35
C ALA A 128 6.70 15.82 -1.23
N ALA A 129 6.07 15.43 -0.13
CA ALA A 129 5.52 14.09 0.06
C ALA A 129 4.36 13.80 -0.91
N ALA A 130 3.51 14.79 -1.22
CA ALA A 130 2.48 14.68 -2.25
C ALA A 130 3.10 14.44 -3.65
N VAL A 131 4.16 15.16 -4.00
CA VAL A 131 4.91 14.92 -5.24
C VAL A 131 5.55 13.52 -5.25
N GLY A 132 6.12 13.08 -4.13
CA GLY A 132 6.63 11.71 -3.98
C GLY A 132 5.55 10.65 -4.18
N SER A 133 4.38 10.83 -3.56
CA SER A 133 3.22 9.92 -3.68
C SER A 133 2.73 9.84 -5.13
N ALA A 134 2.56 10.99 -5.79
CA ALA A 134 2.16 11.06 -7.19
C ALA A 134 3.20 10.44 -8.14
N SER A 135 4.49 10.62 -7.86
CA SER A 135 5.59 10.02 -8.62
C SER A 135 5.58 8.50 -8.50
N ALA A 136 5.36 7.97 -7.28
CA ALA A 136 5.22 6.53 -7.05
C ALA A 136 4.00 5.96 -7.77
N ALA A 137 2.88 6.66 -7.78
CA ALA A 137 1.68 6.22 -8.50
C ALA A 137 1.90 6.19 -10.01
N TRP A 138 2.60 7.18 -10.58
CA TRP A 138 3.00 7.17 -11.98
C TRP A 138 3.85 5.93 -12.30
N TRP A 139 4.86 5.65 -11.50
CA TRP A 139 5.69 4.45 -11.65
C TRP A 139 4.87 3.16 -11.54
N CYS A 140 4.05 3.02 -10.50
CA CYS A 140 3.23 1.84 -10.27
C CYS A 140 2.28 1.56 -11.45
N ALA A 141 1.71 2.60 -12.06
CA ALA A 141 0.76 2.48 -13.16
C ALA A 141 1.40 2.26 -14.53
N THR A 142 2.61 2.80 -14.76
CA THR A 142 3.20 2.89 -16.11
C THR A 142 4.52 2.14 -16.26
N ARG A 143 5.23 1.86 -15.15
CA ARG A 143 6.63 1.38 -15.13
C ARG A 143 7.60 2.27 -15.91
N VAL A 144 7.28 3.55 -16.07
CA VAL A 144 8.15 4.55 -16.70
C VAL A 144 8.84 5.37 -15.62
N PHE A 145 10.17 5.25 -15.52
CA PHE A 145 10.98 6.01 -14.54
C PHE A 145 10.93 7.53 -14.75
N ALA A 146 10.74 7.98 -15.99
CA ALA A 146 10.63 9.39 -16.32
C ALA A 146 9.27 9.92 -15.84
N VAL A 147 9.24 10.44 -14.61
CA VAL A 147 8.06 11.13 -14.06
C VAL A 147 7.81 12.41 -14.86
N PRO A 148 6.58 12.64 -15.38
CA PRO A 148 6.23 13.85 -16.10
C PRO A 148 6.55 15.12 -15.31
N PRO A 149 7.16 16.16 -15.92
CA PRO A 149 7.45 17.43 -15.24
C PRO A 149 6.21 18.09 -14.62
N LYS A 150 5.02 17.85 -15.18
CA LYS A 150 3.76 18.32 -14.59
C LYS A 150 3.50 17.70 -13.21
N ILE A 151 3.75 16.40 -13.04
CA ILE A 151 3.63 15.71 -11.74
C ILE A 151 4.69 16.23 -10.78
N LEU A 152 5.93 16.40 -11.25
CA LEU A 152 7.01 16.98 -10.45
C LEU A 152 6.69 18.41 -9.99
N GLY A 153 5.92 19.16 -10.79
CA GLY A 153 5.38 20.47 -10.45
C GLY A 153 4.08 20.44 -9.63
N GLY A 154 3.66 19.29 -9.09
CA GLY A 154 2.49 19.15 -8.21
C GLY A 154 1.14 18.96 -8.91
N THR A 155 1.11 18.69 -10.22
CA THR A 155 -0.15 18.37 -10.91
C THR A 155 -0.65 16.97 -10.51
N ASP A 156 -1.94 16.85 -10.22
CA ASP A 156 -2.59 15.57 -9.93
C ASP A 156 -2.38 14.56 -11.09
N PRO A 157 -1.77 13.40 -10.82
CA PRO A 157 -1.44 12.40 -11.83
C PRO A 157 -2.66 11.80 -12.54
N SER A 158 -3.84 11.82 -11.91
CA SER A 158 -5.10 11.33 -12.51
C SER A 158 -5.54 12.14 -13.73
N THR A 159 -5.12 13.41 -13.81
CA THR A 159 -5.37 14.28 -14.98
C THR A 159 -4.46 13.97 -16.16
N ILE A 160 -3.40 13.19 -15.93
CA ILE A 160 -2.34 12.88 -16.90
C ILE A 160 -2.48 11.44 -17.39
N HIS A 161 -2.84 10.50 -16.51
CA HIS A 161 -2.97 9.09 -16.87
C HIS A 161 -4.30 8.48 -16.37
N PRO A 162 -5.14 7.92 -17.26
CA PRO A 162 -6.48 7.46 -16.90
C PRO A 162 -6.50 6.21 -16.01
N ALA A 163 -5.38 5.50 -15.87
CA ALA A 163 -5.26 4.36 -14.95
C ALA A 163 -4.89 4.78 -13.51
N ILE A 164 -4.74 6.08 -13.25
CA ILE A 164 -4.46 6.63 -11.93
C ILE A 164 -5.70 7.42 -11.50
N ALA A 165 -6.23 7.11 -10.32
CA ALA A 165 -7.34 7.84 -9.71
C ALA A 165 -6.82 9.03 -8.89
N SER A 166 -7.72 9.95 -8.54
CA SER A 166 -7.40 11.06 -7.64
C SER A 166 -6.91 10.57 -6.28
N GLU A 167 -6.21 11.43 -5.57
CA GLU A 167 -5.73 11.13 -4.21
C GLU A 167 -6.87 10.66 -3.32
N LEU A 168 -6.65 9.56 -2.60
CA LEU A 168 -7.56 9.16 -1.55
C LEU A 168 -7.48 10.15 -0.39
N PRO A 169 -8.63 10.51 0.23
CA PRO A 169 -8.60 11.31 1.43
C PRO A 169 -7.70 10.65 2.49
N ALA A 170 -6.89 11.47 3.16
CA ALA A 170 -6.17 11.05 4.34
C ALA A 170 -7.18 10.59 5.40
N ALA A 171 -7.29 9.28 5.59
CA ALA A 171 -8.24 8.69 6.51
C ALA A 171 -7.50 7.91 7.61
N ASP A 172 -7.79 8.29 8.84
CA ASP A 172 -7.44 7.51 10.02
C ASP A 172 -8.63 6.61 10.37
N GLY A 173 -8.41 5.30 10.38
CA GLY A 173 -9.47 4.30 10.61
C GLY A 173 -8.94 2.88 10.45
N GLN A 174 -9.70 1.92 10.96
CA GLN A 174 -9.54 0.51 10.60
C GLN A 174 -10.26 0.29 9.27
N PHE A 175 -9.56 -0.29 8.31
CA PHE A 175 -10.12 -0.68 7.03
C PHE A 175 -10.12 -2.19 6.99
N ASP A 176 -11.30 -2.77 6.83
CA ASP A 176 -11.52 -4.20 6.96
C ASP A 176 -11.70 -4.81 5.57
N VAL A 177 -10.84 -5.77 5.23
CA VAL A 177 -10.96 -6.59 4.02
C VAL A 177 -11.32 -8.02 4.42
N TYR A 178 -12.41 -8.52 3.85
CA TYR A 178 -12.74 -9.94 3.90
C TYR A 178 -11.93 -10.70 2.86
N LEU A 179 -11.19 -11.72 3.28
CA LEU A 179 -10.41 -12.60 2.42
C LEU A 179 -11.18 -13.88 2.12
N ALA A 180 -11.95 -13.85 1.04
CA ALA A 180 -12.65 -15.00 0.47
C ALA A 180 -11.67 -15.85 -0.33
N SER A 181 -11.45 -17.10 0.05
CA SER A 181 -10.52 -17.99 -0.66
C SER A 181 -10.71 -19.44 -0.23
N PRO A 182 -10.52 -20.42 -1.12
CA PRO A 182 -10.34 -21.80 -0.71
C PRO A 182 -9.07 -21.95 0.16
N PHE A 183 -9.06 -22.98 1.02
CA PHE A 183 -7.93 -23.34 1.89
C PHE A 183 -7.82 -24.86 2.12
N PHE A 184 -8.26 -25.64 1.13
CA PHE A 184 -8.30 -27.11 1.17
C PHE A 184 -6.93 -27.74 0.89
N SER A 185 -6.10 -27.06 0.08
CA SER A 185 -4.74 -27.50 -0.23
C SER A 185 -3.66 -26.66 0.47
N LEU A 186 -2.43 -27.20 0.54
CA LEU A 186 -1.28 -26.46 1.08
C LEU A 186 -1.01 -25.18 0.29
N ALA A 187 -1.12 -25.24 -1.05
CA ALA A 187 -0.88 -24.11 -1.93
C ALA A 187 -1.91 -22.99 -1.68
N GLU A 188 -3.18 -23.36 -1.54
CA GLU A 188 -4.25 -22.41 -1.19
C GLU A 188 -4.00 -21.75 0.17
N ARG A 189 -3.69 -22.53 1.21
CA ARG A 189 -3.38 -21.97 2.54
C ARG A 189 -2.20 -21.00 2.51
N TRP A 190 -1.16 -21.33 1.75
CA TRP A 190 -0.01 -20.44 1.55
C TRP A 190 -0.39 -19.13 0.87
N LEU A 191 -1.27 -19.19 -0.13
CA LEU A 191 -1.77 -18.00 -0.82
C LEU A 191 -2.62 -17.13 0.12
N VAL A 192 -3.50 -17.74 0.91
CA VAL A 192 -4.33 -17.06 1.92
C VAL A 192 -3.45 -16.36 2.96
N GLU A 193 -2.46 -17.05 3.53
CA GLU A 193 -1.47 -16.46 4.43
C GLU A 193 -0.70 -15.29 3.79
N THR A 194 -0.27 -15.47 2.53
CA THR A 194 0.46 -14.42 1.80
C THR A 194 -0.41 -13.18 1.62
N CYS A 195 -1.68 -13.35 1.23
CA CYS A 195 -2.63 -12.25 1.07
C CYS A 195 -2.87 -11.53 2.39
N ARG A 196 -3.16 -12.28 3.46
CA ARG A 196 -3.40 -11.74 4.80
C ARG A 196 -2.19 -10.95 5.30
N ASN A 197 -1.00 -11.54 5.25
CA ASN A 197 0.22 -10.89 5.70
C ASN A 197 0.54 -9.63 4.90
N ALA A 198 0.29 -9.63 3.58
CA ALA A 198 0.52 -8.46 2.75
C ALA A 198 -0.47 -7.32 3.06
N LEU A 199 -1.77 -7.62 3.17
CA LEU A 199 -2.79 -6.63 3.54
C LEU A 199 -2.55 -6.06 4.95
N SER A 200 -2.27 -6.92 5.94
CA SER A 200 -1.92 -6.48 7.29
C SER A 200 -0.64 -5.64 7.31
N GLY A 201 0.34 -5.98 6.46
CA GLY A 201 1.54 -5.17 6.25
C GLY A 201 1.26 -3.78 5.66
N MET A 202 0.15 -3.60 4.95
CA MET A 202 -0.34 -2.30 4.46
C MET A 202 -1.20 -1.55 5.50
N GLY A 203 -1.32 -2.08 6.72
CA GLY A 203 -2.15 -1.50 7.78
C GLY A 203 -3.65 -1.76 7.61
N ILE A 204 -4.03 -2.77 6.82
CA ILE A 204 -5.41 -3.20 6.61
C ILE A 204 -5.74 -4.34 7.58
N THR A 205 -6.87 -4.24 8.27
CA THR A 205 -7.40 -5.33 9.08
C THR A 205 -8.00 -6.38 8.14
N VAL A 206 -7.73 -7.65 8.40
CA VAL A 206 -8.17 -8.74 7.50
C VAL A 206 -8.96 -9.76 8.29
N PHE A 207 -10.21 -9.96 7.89
CA PHE A 207 -11.00 -11.12 8.29
C PHE A 207 -10.79 -12.23 7.26
N SER A 208 -10.50 -13.44 7.73
CA SER A 208 -10.30 -14.61 6.89
C SER A 208 -11.00 -15.82 7.51
N PRO A 209 -11.95 -16.47 6.82
CA PRO A 209 -12.60 -17.69 7.31
C PRO A 209 -11.60 -18.73 7.83
N PHE A 210 -10.49 -18.91 7.12
CA PHE A 210 -9.43 -19.84 7.51
C PHE A 210 -8.79 -19.52 8.88
N HIS A 211 -8.62 -18.24 9.22
CA HIS A 211 -7.88 -17.81 10.41
C HIS A 211 -8.78 -17.47 11.59
N ASP A 212 -9.93 -16.84 11.33
CA ASP A 212 -10.76 -16.22 12.36
C ASP A 212 -11.95 -17.11 12.76
N VAL A 213 -12.35 -18.05 11.89
CA VAL A 213 -13.38 -19.06 12.18
C VAL A 213 -12.76 -20.47 12.26
N GLY A 214 -11.95 -20.82 11.26
CA GLY A 214 -11.29 -22.12 11.15
C GLY A 214 -12.14 -23.18 10.44
N PRO A 215 -11.58 -24.38 10.23
CA PRO A 215 -12.31 -25.47 9.57
C PRO A 215 -13.45 -25.99 10.47
N GLY A 216 -14.62 -26.25 9.88
CA GLY A 216 -15.79 -26.78 10.59
C GLY A 216 -16.88 -27.32 9.66
N GLY A 217 -18.02 -27.69 10.24
CA GLY A 217 -19.22 -28.09 9.51
C GLY A 217 -20.12 -26.90 9.14
N ASP A 218 -21.42 -27.14 8.97
CA ASP A 218 -22.38 -26.11 8.54
C ASP A 218 -22.46 -24.89 9.48
N GLU A 219 -22.03 -25.03 10.74
CA GLU A 219 -22.01 -23.97 11.73
C GLU A 219 -21.09 -22.79 11.39
N VAL A 220 -20.07 -22.98 10.53
CA VAL A 220 -19.12 -21.93 10.16
C VAL A 220 -19.75 -20.84 9.28
N ALA A 221 -20.83 -21.19 8.57
CA ALA A 221 -21.47 -20.29 7.62
C ALA A 221 -22.03 -19.02 8.28
N GLY A 222 -22.49 -19.09 9.53
CA GLY A 222 -22.97 -17.91 10.27
C GLY A 222 -21.85 -16.90 10.53
N PRO A 223 -20.81 -17.28 11.30
CA PRO A 223 -19.65 -16.44 11.56
C PRO A 223 -18.96 -15.90 10.30
N ASP A 224 -18.84 -16.70 9.24
CA ASP A 224 -18.25 -16.26 7.98
C ASP A 224 -19.07 -15.15 7.31
N LEU A 225 -20.41 -15.26 7.32
CA LEU A 225 -21.31 -14.24 6.78
C LEU A 225 -21.33 -12.97 7.64
N ASP A 226 -21.20 -13.09 8.96
CA ASP A 226 -21.09 -11.94 9.85
C ASP A 226 -19.78 -11.17 9.58
N GLY A 227 -18.64 -11.88 9.45
CA GLY A 227 -17.37 -11.25 9.08
C GLY A 227 -17.40 -10.59 7.70
N LEU A 228 -18.10 -11.19 6.75
CA LEU A 228 -18.29 -10.62 5.41
C LEU A 228 -19.12 -9.34 5.46
N ARG A 229 -20.17 -9.31 6.28
CA ARG A 229 -21.05 -8.16 6.46
C ARG A 229 -20.35 -6.96 7.09
N ASP A 230 -19.47 -7.22 8.06
CA ASP A 230 -18.79 -6.17 8.82
C ASP A 230 -17.59 -5.56 8.07
N SER A 231 -17.16 -6.20 6.97
CA SER A 231 -16.02 -5.76 6.16
C SER A 231 -16.37 -4.61 5.21
N ASN A 232 -15.38 -3.78 4.85
CA ASN A 232 -15.55 -2.67 3.91
C ASN A 232 -15.33 -3.08 2.45
N ALA A 233 -14.54 -4.11 2.21
CA ALA A 233 -14.29 -4.67 0.89
C ALA A 233 -13.99 -6.17 0.96
N VAL A 234 -14.01 -6.82 -0.19
CA VAL A 234 -13.68 -8.24 -0.32
C VAL A 234 -12.52 -8.42 -1.29
N LEU A 235 -11.50 -9.18 -0.87
CA LEU A 235 -10.54 -9.80 -1.76
C LEU A 235 -10.94 -11.26 -1.94
N ALA A 236 -11.28 -11.66 -3.17
CA ALA A 236 -11.68 -13.02 -3.49
C ALA A 236 -10.63 -13.73 -4.35
N VAL A 237 -10.03 -14.80 -3.84
CA VAL A 237 -9.17 -15.70 -4.63
C VAL A 237 -10.08 -16.68 -5.35
N VAL A 238 -10.38 -16.42 -6.62
CA VAL A 238 -11.38 -17.20 -7.38
C VAL A 238 -10.77 -18.36 -8.18
N ASP A 239 -9.45 -18.55 -8.08
CA ASP A 239 -8.77 -19.70 -8.68
C ASP A 239 -9.38 -21.02 -8.17
N GLY A 240 -9.66 -21.94 -9.11
CA GLY A 240 -10.28 -23.23 -8.79
C GLY A 240 -11.81 -23.21 -8.67
N TRP A 241 -12.46 -22.05 -8.80
CA TRP A 241 -13.93 -21.93 -8.80
C TRP A 241 -14.60 -22.53 -7.56
N ASP A 242 -13.99 -22.35 -6.39
CA ASP A 242 -14.53 -22.82 -5.12
C ASP A 242 -15.97 -22.30 -4.89
N PRO A 243 -16.98 -23.18 -4.72
CA PRO A 243 -18.36 -22.76 -4.52
C PRO A 243 -18.58 -21.83 -3.32
N GLY A 244 -17.81 -22.01 -2.23
CA GLY A 244 -17.90 -21.15 -1.04
C GLY A 244 -17.48 -19.71 -1.37
N THR A 245 -16.29 -19.56 -1.93
CA THR A 245 -15.76 -18.27 -2.39
C THR A 245 -16.71 -17.60 -3.40
N ILE A 246 -17.27 -18.33 -4.37
CA ILE A 246 -18.20 -17.77 -5.35
C ILE A 246 -19.52 -17.33 -4.69
N PHE A 247 -20.01 -18.08 -3.70
CA PHE A 247 -21.17 -17.69 -2.91
C PHE A 247 -20.93 -16.40 -2.14
N GLU A 248 -19.79 -16.28 -1.44
CA GLU A 248 -19.38 -15.08 -0.72
C GLU A 248 -19.30 -13.86 -1.64
N VAL A 249 -18.70 -14.02 -2.83
CA VAL A 249 -18.68 -12.94 -3.84
C VAL A 249 -20.08 -12.52 -4.25
N GLY A 250 -20.96 -13.47 -4.55
CA GLY A 250 -22.35 -13.16 -4.91
C GLY A 250 -23.11 -12.45 -3.80
N TRP A 251 -22.93 -12.91 -2.56
CA TRP A 251 -23.51 -12.31 -1.36
C TRP A 251 -23.00 -10.89 -1.14
N ALA A 252 -21.68 -10.67 -1.25
CA ALA A 252 -21.04 -9.37 -1.09
C ALA A 252 -21.57 -8.37 -2.12
N ARG A 253 -21.66 -8.77 -3.40
CA ARG A 253 -22.20 -7.92 -4.47
C ARG A 253 -23.68 -7.59 -4.25
N ARG A 254 -24.47 -8.52 -3.72
CA ARG A 254 -25.87 -8.26 -3.35
C ARG A 254 -26.01 -7.20 -2.24
N HIS A 255 -25.02 -7.08 -1.36
CA HIS A 255 -24.96 -6.09 -0.29
C HIS A 255 -24.10 -4.86 -0.66
N GLU A 256 -23.83 -4.67 -1.95
CA GLU A 256 -23.09 -3.52 -2.48
C GLU A 256 -21.64 -3.39 -2.00
N LEU A 257 -21.08 -4.45 -1.40
CA LEU A 257 -19.68 -4.49 -1.03
C LEU A 257 -18.78 -4.50 -2.27
N PRO A 258 -17.73 -3.68 -2.33
CA PRO A 258 -16.75 -3.74 -3.41
C PRO A 258 -15.96 -5.05 -3.34
N VAL A 259 -15.85 -5.73 -4.48
CA VAL A 259 -15.15 -7.02 -4.58
C VAL A 259 -14.04 -6.92 -5.62
N VAL A 260 -12.83 -7.24 -5.18
CA VAL A 260 -11.66 -7.42 -6.02
C VAL A 260 -11.36 -8.91 -6.10
N GLY A 261 -11.28 -9.46 -7.30
CA GLY A 261 -10.95 -10.87 -7.49
C GLY A 261 -9.52 -11.06 -7.96
N LEU A 262 -8.82 -12.05 -7.40
CA LEU A 262 -7.56 -12.57 -7.93
C LEU A 262 -7.84 -13.85 -8.70
N ILE A 263 -7.42 -13.89 -9.96
CA ILE A 263 -7.57 -15.07 -10.83
C ILE A 263 -6.37 -15.18 -11.78
N THR A 264 -5.70 -16.33 -11.81
CA THR A 264 -4.53 -16.52 -12.67
C THR A 264 -4.94 -16.78 -14.12
N ASP A 265 -5.97 -17.60 -14.34
CA ASP A 265 -6.50 -17.90 -15.68
C ASP A 265 -7.83 -17.16 -15.95
N ILE A 266 -7.74 -16.06 -16.71
CA ILE A 266 -8.93 -15.29 -17.11
C ILE A 266 -9.53 -15.91 -18.38
N ASP A 267 -10.54 -16.75 -18.18
CA ASP A 267 -11.55 -17.08 -19.18
C ASP A 267 -12.71 -16.07 -19.15
N ASN A 268 -13.09 -15.55 -20.31
CA ASN A 268 -14.17 -14.57 -20.43
C ASN A 268 -15.54 -15.17 -20.12
N ASP A 269 -15.79 -16.42 -20.52
CA ASP A 269 -17.10 -17.05 -20.36
C ASP A 269 -17.37 -17.45 -18.90
N GLY A 270 -16.36 -18.02 -18.23
CA GLY A 270 -16.43 -18.36 -16.81
C GLY A 270 -16.59 -17.15 -15.88
N THR A 271 -15.96 -16.03 -16.21
CA THR A 271 -15.92 -14.84 -15.33
C THR A 271 -17.05 -13.82 -15.58
N LYS A 272 -17.96 -14.07 -16.53
CA LYS A 272 -18.98 -13.08 -16.95
C LYS A 272 -19.90 -12.63 -15.81
N MET A 273 -20.28 -13.53 -14.91
CA MET A 273 -21.16 -13.20 -13.79
C MET A 273 -20.45 -12.35 -12.73
N LEU A 274 -19.16 -12.62 -12.50
CA LEU A 274 -18.32 -11.82 -11.61
C LEU A 274 -18.20 -10.40 -12.16
N VAL A 275 -17.73 -10.25 -13.40
CA VAL A 275 -17.55 -8.92 -14.01
C VAL A 275 -18.88 -8.19 -14.16
N GLY A 276 -19.93 -8.87 -14.63
CA GLY A 276 -21.25 -8.28 -14.84
C GLY A 276 -21.96 -7.84 -13.56
N SER A 277 -21.59 -8.39 -12.40
CA SER A 277 -22.10 -7.94 -11.09
C SER A 277 -21.26 -6.83 -10.47
N GLY A 278 -20.18 -6.40 -11.12
CA GLY A 278 -19.34 -5.28 -10.69
C GLY A 278 -18.01 -5.68 -10.04
N VAL A 279 -17.58 -6.93 -10.16
CA VAL A 279 -16.26 -7.38 -9.65
C VAL A 279 -15.14 -6.86 -10.56
N GLU A 280 -14.06 -6.37 -9.95
CA GLU A 280 -12.80 -6.03 -10.63
C GLU A 280 -11.81 -7.21 -10.47
N LEU A 281 -11.49 -7.90 -11.57
CA LEU A 281 -10.63 -9.08 -11.59
C LEU A 281 -9.20 -8.71 -11.97
N HIS A 282 -8.22 -9.25 -11.26
CA HIS A 282 -6.79 -9.03 -11.47
C HIS A 282 -6.06 -10.36 -11.65
N GLN A 283 -5.08 -10.36 -12.56
CA GLN A 283 -4.18 -11.50 -12.78
C GLN A 283 -2.90 -11.48 -11.95
N ASP A 284 -2.55 -10.34 -11.35
CA ASP A 284 -1.41 -10.23 -10.46
C ASP A 284 -1.82 -9.93 -9.02
N LEU A 285 -1.12 -10.59 -8.11
CA LEU A 285 -1.38 -10.52 -6.68
C LEU A 285 -1.20 -9.09 -6.13
N SER A 286 -0.19 -8.35 -6.59
CA SER A 286 0.08 -6.99 -6.09
C SER A 286 -1.08 -6.05 -6.40
N SER A 287 -1.58 -6.03 -7.64
CA SER A 287 -2.73 -5.21 -8.00
C SER A 287 -3.97 -5.63 -7.23
N ALA A 288 -4.27 -6.94 -7.12
CA ALA A 288 -5.43 -7.42 -6.36
C ALA A 288 -5.41 -6.93 -4.89
N LEU A 289 -4.26 -7.06 -4.21
CA LEU A 289 -4.09 -6.65 -2.81
C LEU A 289 -4.26 -5.13 -2.63
N TYR A 290 -3.56 -4.32 -3.42
CA TYR A 290 -3.65 -2.87 -3.32
C TYR A 290 -5.03 -2.34 -3.69
N ARG A 291 -5.67 -2.93 -4.70
CA ARG A 291 -7.04 -2.55 -5.10
C ARG A 291 -8.06 -2.90 -4.02
N ALA A 292 -7.92 -4.06 -3.37
CA ALA A 292 -8.78 -4.41 -2.23
C ALA A 292 -8.56 -3.45 -1.05
N ALA A 293 -7.30 -3.13 -0.72
CA ALA A 293 -6.95 -2.18 0.32
C ALA A 293 -7.49 -0.77 0.05
N TRP A 294 -7.43 -0.30 -1.20
CA TRP A 294 -7.99 1.00 -1.58
C TRP A 294 -9.51 0.98 -1.64
N ALA A 295 -10.13 -0.11 -2.08
CA ALA A 295 -11.58 -0.25 -2.06
C ALA A 295 -12.15 -0.18 -0.64
N ALA A 296 -11.47 -0.81 0.33
CA ALA A 296 -11.82 -0.70 1.75
C ALA A 296 -11.71 0.75 2.26
N GLN A 297 -10.80 1.54 1.68
CA GLN A 297 -10.63 2.98 1.95
C GLN A 297 -11.59 3.88 1.14
N GLY A 298 -12.55 3.31 0.41
CA GLY A 298 -13.56 4.05 -0.36
C GLY A 298 -13.17 4.35 -1.82
N ALA A 299 -12.09 3.79 -2.34
CA ALA A 299 -11.76 3.90 -3.76
C ALA A 299 -12.79 3.18 -4.62
N ALA A 300 -13.24 3.84 -5.69
CA ALA A 300 -14.12 3.20 -6.66
C ALA A 300 -13.41 2.07 -7.42
N LEU A 301 -14.09 0.94 -7.55
CA LEU A 301 -13.68 -0.13 -8.46
C LEU A 301 -14.19 0.14 -9.88
N SER A 302 -13.43 -0.33 -10.85
CA SER A 302 -13.73 -0.33 -12.28
C SER A 302 -13.94 -1.76 -12.75
N PRO A 303 -15.19 -2.27 -12.72
CA PRO A 303 -15.49 -3.65 -13.08
C PRO A 303 -14.86 -4.06 -14.40
N GLY A 304 -14.30 -5.26 -14.44
CA GLY A 304 -13.58 -5.72 -15.62
C GLY A 304 -12.46 -6.69 -15.31
N ARG A 305 -11.69 -7.00 -16.34
CA ARG A 305 -10.55 -7.91 -16.30
C ARG A 305 -9.27 -7.09 -16.50
N VAL A 306 -8.47 -7.02 -15.46
CA VAL A 306 -7.15 -6.38 -15.48
C VAL A 306 -6.12 -7.48 -15.68
N ARG A 307 -5.60 -7.54 -16.90
CA ARG A 307 -4.57 -8.51 -17.28
C ARG A 307 -3.19 -7.94 -16.97
N VAL A 308 -2.23 -8.83 -16.69
CA VAL A 308 -0.83 -8.43 -16.59
C VAL A 308 -0.42 -7.81 -17.92
N GLN A 309 0.10 -6.58 -17.89
CA GLN A 309 0.70 -5.97 -19.07
C GLN A 309 1.94 -6.78 -19.44
N SER A 310 1.89 -7.49 -20.57
CA SER A 310 3.08 -8.08 -21.18
C SER A 310 4.02 -6.95 -21.58
N GLN A 311 5.25 -6.99 -21.09
CA GLN A 311 6.33 -6.12 -21.56
C GLN A 311 6.73 -6.48 -22.99
#